data_AF-A0A2I1FUZ3-F1
#
_entry.id   AF-A0A2I1FUZ3-F1
#
_cell.length_a   1.000
_cell.length_b   1.000
_cell.length_c   1.000
_cell.angle_alpha   90.00
_cell.angle_beta   90.00
_cell.angle_gamma   90.00
#
_symmetry.space_group_name_H-M   'P 1'
#
loop_
_entity.id
_entity.type
_entity.pdbx_description
1 polymer ?
#
loop_
_entity_poly.entity_id
_entity_poly.type
_entity_poly.pdbx_seq_one_letter_code
_entity_poly.pdbx_strand_id
1 'polypeptide(L)' 'MACSFCRQRKIKCDGRNPCANCKKYSNACTYVKVERQPRNNKPSSRNGNDNENNDIASTQKTDKPL' A
#
# COMPACT_ATOMS: atom_id res chain seq x y z
N MET A 1 3.32 -1.65 19.38
CA MET A 1 3.52 -1.28 17.97
C MET A 1 2.31 -0.48 17.50
N ALA A 2 2.49 0.65 16.80
CA ALA A 2 1.36 1.43 16.26
C ALA A 2 1.13 1.10 14.78
N CYS A 3 -0.13 1.11 14.33
CA CYS A 3 -0.48 0.92 12.92
C CYS A 3 0.00 2.12 12.07
N SER A 4 0.04 1.93 10.74
CA SER A 4 0.47 2.94 9.76
C SER A 4 -0.30 4.24 9.90
N PHE A 5 -1.63 4.17 10.02
CA PHE A 5 -2.49 5.35 10.18
C PHE A 5 -2.14 6.16 11.43
N CYS A 6 -2.02 5.49 12.59
CA CYS A 6 -1.67 6.16 13.83
C CYS A 6 -0.25 6.72 13.82
N ARG A 7 0.70 6.03 13.18
CA ARG A 7 2.07 6.54 12.96
C ARG A 7 2.08 7.80 12.12
N GLN A 8 1.35 7.80 11.01
CA GLN A 8 1.30 8.93 10.08
C GLN A 8 0.64 10.16 10.71
N ARG A 9 -0.42 9.97 11.50
CA ARG A 9 -1.07 11.05 12.25
C ARG A 9 -0.39 11.41 13.57
N LYS A 10 0.67 10.70 13.95
CA LYS A 10 1.40 10.89 15.22
C LYS A 10 0.49 10.84 16.46
N ILE A 11 -0.49 9.93 16.45
CA ILE A 11 -1.43 9.70 17.55
C ILE A 11 -1.19 8.37 18.24
N LYS A 12 -1.69 8.22 19.48
CA LYS A 12 -1.62 6.97 20.24
C LYS A 12 -2.43 5.87 19.54
N CYS A 13 -1.82 4.69 19.39
CA CYS A 13 -2.46 3.49 18.85
C CYS A 13 -2.73 2.50 19.99
N ASP A 14 -3.94 1.92 20.02
CA ASP A 14 -4.35 0.89 21.00
C ASP A 14 -3.87 -0.52 20.64
N GLY A 15 -3.37 -0.74 19.41
CA GLY A 15 -2.74 -2.01 19.04
C GLY A 15 -3.70 -3.16 18.67
N ARG A 16 -5.02 -2.94 18.69
CA ARG A 16 -6.02 -3.94 18.24
C ARG A 16 -6.14 -3.95 16.72
N ASN A 17 -6.75 -4.98 16.14
CA ASN A 17 -7.00 -5.06 14.70
C ASN A 17 -8.49 -5.24 14.38
N PRO A 18 -9.19 -4.21 13.87
CA PRO A 18 -8.73 -2.82 13.66
C PRO A 18 -8.63 -2.04 14.97
N CYS A 19 -7.67 -1.11 15.05
CA CYS A 19 -7.50 -0.26 16.23
C CYS A 19 -8.66 0.73 16.37
N ALA A 20 -8.93 1.22 17.58
CA ALA A 20 -10.07 2.09 17.87
C ALA A 20 -10.12 3.35 16.98
N ASN A 21 -8.96 3.95 16.71
CA ASN A 21 -8.86 5.09 15.80
C ASN A 21 -9.21 4.69 14.36
N CYS A 22 -8.65 3.59 13.85
CA CYS A 22 -8.94 3.13 12.49
C CYS A 22 -10.42 2.78 12.32
N LYS A 23 -11.05 2.18 13.33
CA LYS A 23 -12.51 1.92 13.33
C LYS A 23 -13.32 3.21 13.32
N LYS A 24 -12.95 4.21 14.12
CA LYS A 24 -13.66 5.51 14.20
C LYS A 24 -13.58 6.29 12.89
N TYR A 25 -12.43 6.27 12.24
CA TYR A 25 -12.20 6.99 10.97
C TYR A 25 -12.47 6.12 9.74
N SER A 26 -12.96 4.89 9.90
CA SER A 26 -13.15 3.91 8.81
C SER A 26 -11.94 3.82 7.87
N ASN A 27 -10.73 3.83 8.45
CA ASN A 27 -9.47 3.82 7.72
C ASN A 27 -8.77 2.46 7.82
N ALA A 28 -7.89 2.17 6.86
CA ALA A 28 -7.14 0.92 6.84
C ALA A 28 -6.19 0.80 8.04
N CYS A 29 -6.37 -0.26 8.83
CA CYS A 29 -5.49 -0.57 9.97
C CYS A 29 -4.42 -1.57 9.54
N THR A 30 -3.27 -1.07 9.08
CA THR A 30 -2.15 -1.93 8.65
C THR A 30 -0.98 -1.82 9.62
N TYR A 31 -0.39 -2.96 9.96
CA TYR A 31 0.81 -3.05 10.78
C TYR A 31 1.97 -3.54 9.92
N VAL A 32 2.49 -2.67 9.05
CA VAL A 32 3.67 -3.01 8.23
C VAL A 32 4.94 -3.00 9.08
N LYS A 33 5.70 -4.08 8.98
CA LYS A 33 7.09 -4.11 9.43
C LYS A 33 7.89 -3.30 8.40
N VAL A 34 8.46 -2.18 8.83
CA VAL A 34 9.41 -1.44 7.98
C VAL A 34 10.68 -2.25 8.02
N GLU A 35 10.85 -3.15 7.06
CA GLU A 35 12.15 -3.73 6.78
C GLU A 35 13.07 -2.56 6.46
N ARG A 36 14.13 -2.40 7.27
CA ARG A 36 15.17 -1.42 6.99
C ARG A 36 15.87 -1.91 5.74
N GLN A 37 15.37 -1.55 4.56
CA GLN A 37 16.15 -1.75 3.36
C GLN A 37 17.50 -1.08 3.59
N PRO A 38 18.62 -1.78 3.32
CA PRO A 38 19.93 -1.15 3.39
C PRO A 38 19.84 0.08 2.51
N ARG A 39 20.09 1.26 3.10
CA ARG A 39 20.18 2.52 2.35
C ARG A 39 21.40 2.40 1.44
N ASN A 40 21.25 1.70 0.31
CA ASN A 40 22.17 1.82 -0.78
C ASN A 40 22.02 3.27 -1.21
N ASN A 41 23.03 4.07 -0.92
CA ASN A 41 23.08 5.52 -1.07
C ASN A 41 22.99 5.90 -2.56
N LYS A 42 21.86 5.62 -3.20
CA LYS A 42 21.52 6.07 -4.55
C LYS A 42 20.81 7.40 -4.35
N PRO A 43 21.34 8.52 -4.86
CA PRO A 43 20.63 9.79 -4.79
C PRO A 43 19.25 9.59 -5.42
N SER A 44 18.22 9.93 -4.67
CA SER A 44 16.84 9.91 -5.14
C SER A 44 16.70 10.94 -6.26
N SER A 45 16.97 10.52 -7.49
CA SER A 45 16.45 11.20 -8.66
C SER A 45 14.93 11.13 -8.53
N ARG A 46 14.33 12.26 -8.16
CA ARG A 46 12.93 12.53 -8.46
C ARG A 46 12.81 12.45 -9.98
N ASN A 47 12.42 11.29 -10.49
CA ASN A 47 11.88 11.16 -11.83
C ASN A 47 10.54 10.47 -11.68
N GLY A 48 9.50 11.30 -11.54
CA GLY A 48 8.15 10.88 -11.87
C GLY A 48 8.11 10.61 -13.37
N ASN A 49 7.89 9.35 -13.73
CA ASN A 49 7.43 8.97 -15.06
C ASN A 49 6.11 8.24 -14.85
N ASP A 50 5.07 9.00 -14.54
CA ASP A 50 3.69 8.56 -14.76
C ASP A 50 3.46 8.60 -16.28
N ASN A 51 3.96 7.59 -16.99
CA ASN A 51 3.54 7.33 -18.36
C ASN A 51 2.47 6.23 -18.32
N GLU A 52 1.25 6.75 -18.35
CA GLU A 52 -0.01 6.16 -18.75
C GLU A 52 0.09 5.25 -19.98
N ASN A 53 -0.90 4.35 -20.07
CA ASN A 53 -1.38 3.58 -21.23
C ASN A 53 -0.74 2.21 -21.48
N ASN A 54 -1.45 1.15 -21.88
CA ASN A 54 -2.87 0.79 -21.89
C ASN A 54 -2.86 -0.62 -22.51
N ASP A 55 -2.76 -1.69 -21.71
CA ASP A 55 -2.80 -3.05 -22.26
C ASP A 55 -4.24 -3.53 -22.40
N ILE A 56 -5.00 -2.85 -23.27
CA ILE A 56 -6.11 -3.49 -24.00
C ILE A 56 -5.48 -4.14 -25.24
N ALA A 57 -4.97 -5.34 -25.06
CA ALA A 57 -4.64 -6.24 -26.16
C ALA A 57 -4.95 -7.70 -25.74
N SER A 58 -6.17 -8.10 -26.11
CA SER A 58 -6.44 -9.40 -26.74
C SER A 58 -6.02 -10.67 -26.00
N THR A 59 -6.95 -11.33 -25.32
CA THR A 59 -7.43 -12.64 -25.82
C THR A 59 -8.78 -13.01 -25.23
N GLN A 60 -9.84 -12.74 -25.99
CA GLN A 60 -11.07 -13.52 -25.89
C GLN A 60 -10.72 -14.92 -26.42
N LYS A 61 -10.41 -15.86 -25.54
CA LYS A 61 -10.41 -17.30 -25.87
C LYS A 61 -11.74 -17.86 -25.39
N THR A 62 -12.76 -17.77 -26.24
CA THR A 62 -13.96 -18.59 -26.11
C THR A 62 -13.76 -19.84 -26.94
N ASP A 63 -13.17 -20.88 -26.35
CA ASP A 63 -13.28 -22.24 -26.87
C ASP A 63 -14.22 -23.00 -25.93
N LYS A 64 -15.48 -23.08 -26.35
CA LYS A 64 -16.53 -23.86 -25.71
C LYS A 64 -16.47 -25.29 -26.28
N PRO A 65 -16.55 -26.35 -25.46
CA PRO A 65 -16.43 -27.72 -25.91
C PRO A 65 -17.67 -28.15 -26.73
N LEU A 66 -17.43 -28.95 -27.77
CA LEU A 66 -18.41 -29.87 -28.37
C LEU A 66 -17.88 -31.29 -28.25
#